data_AF-A0AAD4BXP8-F1
#
_entry.id   AF-A0AAD4BXP8-F1
#
_cell.length_a   1.000
_cell.length_b   1.000
_cell.length_c   1.000
_cell.angle_alpha   90.00
_cell.angle_beta   90.00
_cell.angle_gamma   90.00
#
_symmetry.space_group_name_H-M   'P 1'
#
loop_
_entity.id
_entity.type
_entity.pdbx_description
1 polymer ?
#
loop_
_entity_poly.entity_id
_entity_poly.type
_entity_poly.pdbx_seq_one_letter_code
_entity_poly.pdbx_strand_id
1 'polypeptide(L)'
;MVDSPSLPAFPLDPDLMDCLLTTLRDFESLQAFISSSKFIYSIFRCRQNSILGAVAHSQFGLALPQAMRLIKYLDRNHSSGLAHELQCEANSQDFTITPAQARLLRNHAAIVRALEDIYSWREKDPRFKSSQLSAAESLRFQKSVYRFWLLAAMYGPGAVVDERLGDRGGNHLELKDSIVTKQITFLLSFGEVELLGIDEVHGFFLDLAEWALMKHTTSPTRFSDRNDIFLVWSGPAVILDAFRGKWPSFCLVDSQWYGTWRAMTYAFFASEIGSITGGRVLSTIRQRFILDDHFLENVECSRCEGLPSLSRAGSLWSLCNWEYMILAITPSRLGSFLSFEKRRPLEMLISFTEAIESIPYPQFIEEIFDVRSEGYKDWKKEDWLCTHCMTKMLSGNIQTWFDERATGAGASRDPSMSHVVPSG
;
A
#
# COMPACT_ATOMS: atom_id res chain seq x y z
N MET A 1 -56.73 0.42 -28.27
CA MET A 1 -55.71 1.47 -28.07
C MET A 1 -55.81 1.87 -26.61
N VAL A 2 -54.87 1.40 -25.79
CA VAL A 2 -54.83 1.73 -24.36
C VAL A 2 -53.96 2.96 -24.25
N ASP A 3 -54.58 4.09 -23.90
CA ASP A 3 -53.87 5.35 -23.65
C ASP A 3 -52.81 5.10 -22.59
N SER A 4 -51.54 5.14 -23.00
CA SER A 4 -50.43 5.02 -22.07
C SER A 4 -50.48 6.25 -21.17
N PRO A 5 -50.63 6.08 -19.84
CA PRO A 5 -50.75 7.20 -18.93
C PRO A 5 -49.52 8.10 -19.09
N SER A 6 -49.76 9.36 -19.47
CA SER A 6 -48.72 10.37 -19.54
C SER A 6 -48.08 10.48 -18.16
N LEU A 7 -46.85 9.99 -18.03
CA LEU A 7 -46.06 10.17 -16.82
C LEU A 7 -46.05 11.66 -16.47
N PRO A 8 -46.30 12.04 -15.20
CA PRO A 8 -46.25 13.44 -14.80
C PRO A 8 -44.88 13.99 -15.21
N ALA A 9 -44.88 15.02 -16.05
CA ALA A 9 -43.67 15.63 -16.56
C ALA A 9 -42.83 16.08 -15.35
N PHE A 10 -41.64 15.50 -15.20
CA PHE A 10 -40.72 15.93 -14.17
C PHE A 10 -40.36 17.39 -14.46
N PRO A 11 -40.37 18.30 -13.48
CA PRO A 11 -40.35 19.74 -13.72
C PRO A 11 -38.99 20.28 -14.21
N LEU A 12 -38.01 19.40 -14.47
CA LEU A 12 -36.65 19.79 -14.86
C LEU A 12 -36.35 19.34 -16.28
N ASP A 13 -35.75 20.25 -17.04
CA ASP A 13 -35.28 20.02 -18.39
C ASP A 13 -34.21 18.89 -18.41
N PRO A 14 -34.31 17.90 -19.31
CA PRO A 14 -33.33 16.82 -19.43
C PRO A 14 -31.88 17.30 -19.64
N ASP A 15 -31.67 18.42 -20.34
CA ASP A 15 -30.34 19.01 -20.54
C ASP A 15 -29.75 19.52 -19.24
N LEU A 16 -30.56 20.14 -18.37
CA LEU A 16 -30.09 20.60 -17.06
C LEU A 16 -29.69 19.43 -16.17
N MET A 17 -30.42 18.31 -16.23
CA MET A 17 -30.03 17.11 -15.49
C MET A 17 -28.76 16.46 -16.04
N ASP A 18 -28.59 16.43 -17.35
CA ASP A 18 -27.34 15.97 -17.97
C ASP A 18 -26.16 16.83 -17.48
N CYS A 19 -26.29 18.17 -17.53
CA CYS A 19 -25.29 19.08 -16.97
C CYS A 19 -24.98 18.75 -15.51
N LEU A 20 -26.00 18.60 -14.65
CA LEU A 20 -25.76 18.24 -13.23
C LEU A 20 -25.01 16.90 -13.10
N LEU A 21 -25.44 15.87 -13.84
CA LEU A 21 -24.79 14.55 -13.81
C LEU A 21 -23.32 14.61 -14.26
N THR A 22 -22.99 15.43 -15.26
CA THR A 22 -21.60 15.64 -15.72
C THR A 22 -20.72 16.40 -14.73
N THR A 23 -21.31 17.14 -13.78
CA THR A 23 -20.56 17.90 -12.76
C THR A 23 -20.26 17.11 -11.47
N LEU A 24 -20.74 15.87 -11.37
CA LEU A 24 -20.50 15.03 -10.19
C LEU A 24 -19.02 14.65 -10.09
N ARG A 25 -18.48 14.72 -8.86
CA ARG A 25 -17.04 14.56 -8.61
C ARG A 25 -16.52 13.13 -8.74
N ASP A 26 -17.37 12.15 -8.48
CA ASP A 26 -16.99 10.74 -8.46
C ASP A 26 -18.15 9.79 -8.83
N PHE A 27 -17.79 8.56 -9.15
CA PHE A 27 -18.76 7.52 -9.51
C PHE A 27 -19.70 7.12 -8.35
N GLU A 28 -19.31 7.34 -7.10
CA GLU A 28 -20.16 7.06 -5.94
C GLU A 28 -21.32 8.07 -5.86
N SER A 29 -21.01 9.36 -6.00
CA SER A 29 -21.99 10.44 -6.11
C SER A 29 -22.91 10.21 -7.30
N LEU A 30 -22.36 9.82 -8.46
CA LEU A 30 -23.15 9.46 -9.64
C LEU A 30 -24.12 8.32 -9.34
N GLN A 31 -23.65 7.23 -8.73
CA GLN A 31 -24.51 6.10 -8.40
C GLN A 31 -25.64 6.50 -7.45
N ALA A 32 -25.34 7.23 -6.37
CA ALA A 32 -26.33 7.70 -5.42
C ALA A 32 -27.40 8.58 -6.12
N PHE A 33 -26.95 9.48 -7.01
CA PHE A 33 -27.83 10.39 -7.72
C PHE A 33 -28.76 9.66 -8.70
N ILE A 34 -28.23 8.74 -9.53
CA ILE A 34 -29.07 7.98 -10.47
C ILE A 34 -30.03 7.01 -9.77
N SER A 35 -29.70 6.55 -8.55
CA SER A 35 -30.58 5.68 -7.76
C SER A 35 -31.75 6.43 -7.10
N SER A 36 -31.71 7.77 -7.06
CA SER A 36 -32.75 8.56 -6.39
C SER A 36 -34.06 8.69 -7.18
N SER A 37 -34.04 8.55 -8.51
CA SER A 37 -35.23 8.73 -9.36
C SER A 37 -35.14 7.99 -10.70
N LYS A 38 -36.27 7.41 -11.14
CA LYS A 38 -36.39 6.79 -12.47
C LYS A 38 -36.18 7.78 -13.61
N PHE A 39 -36.57 9.05 -13.42
CA PHE A 39 -36.35 10.11 -14.40
C PHE A 39 -34.86 10.37 -14.62
N ILE A 40 -34.11 10.58 -13.53
CA ILE A 40 -32.66 10.78 -13.56
C ILE A 40 -31.97 9.58 -14.20
N TYR A 41 -32.35 8.36 -13.80
CA TYR A 41 -31.82 7.14 -14.39
C TYR A 41 -32.09 7.06 -15.91
N SER A 42 -33.25 7.49 -16.38
CA SER A 42 -33.57 7.50 -17.81
C SER A 42 -32.66 8.46 -18.61
N ILE A 43 -32.37 9.63 -18.06
CA ILE A 43 -31.42 10.59 -18.65
C ILE A 43 -30.02 10.00 -18.68
N PHE A 44 -29.57 9.43 -17.56
CA PHE A 44 -28.30 8.73 -17.49
C PHE A 44 -28.18 7.65 -18.57
N ARG A 45 -29.23 6.83 -18.76
CA ARG A 45 -29.23 5.79 -19.81
C ARG A 45 -29.12 6.38 -21.22
N CYS A 46 -29.77 7.51 -21.49
CA CYS A 46 -29.70 8.17 -22.79
C CYS A 46 -28.36 8.83 -23.08
N ARG A 47 -27.63 9.29 -22.05
CA ARG A 47 -26.38 10.07 -22.20
C ARG A 47 -25.18 9.47 -21.47
N GLN A 48 -25.21 8.15 -21.30
CA GLN A 48 -24.29 7.41 -20.44
C GLN A 48 -22.81 7.69 -20.73
N ASN A 49 -22.41 7.70 -22.01
CA ASN A 49 -21.00 7.86 -22.38
C ASN A 49 -20.47 9.26 -22.00
N SER A 50 -21.26 10.30 -22.24
CA SER A 50 -20.91 11.69 -21.87
C SER A 50 -20.76 11.83 -20.36
N ILE A 51 -21.76 11.33 -19.62
CA ILE A 51 -21.79 11.42 -18.15
C ILE A 51 -20.65 10.62 -17.53
N LEU A 52 -20.44 9.36 -17.94
CA LEU A 52 -19.35 8.54 -17.41
C LEU A 52 -17.97 9.13 -17.76
N GLY A 53 -17.80 9.67 -18.97
CA GLY A 53 -16.58 10.36 -19.37
C GLY A 53 -16.29 11.57 -18.49
N ALA A 54 -17.29 12.43 -18.27
CA ALA A 54 -17.16 13.63 -17.45
C ALA A 54 -16.87 13.31 -15.97
N VAL A 55 -17.57 12.32 -15.39
CA VAL A 55 -17.33 11.89 -14.00
C VAL A 55 -15.96 11.23 -13.86
N ALA A 56 -15.53 10.42 -14.83
CA ALA A 56 -14.17 9.87 -14.83
C ALA A 56 -13.11 10.98 -14.89
N HIS A 57 -13.28 11.95 -15.79
CA HIS A 57 -12.34 13.08 -15.86
C HIS A 57 -12.33 13.90 -14.56
N SER A 58 -13.48 14.09 -13.92
CA SER A 58 -13.57 14.77 -12.63
C SER A 58 -12.87 14.00 -11.50
N GLN A 59 -12.98 12.67 -11.49
CA GLN A 59 -12.44 11.83 -10.42
C GLN A 59 -10.93 11.58 -10.54
N PHE A 60 -10.42 11.36 -11.76
CA PHE A 60 -9.00 11.00 -11.99
C PHE A 60 -8.18 12.15 -12.54
N GLY A 61 -8.82 13.21 -13.05
CA GLY A 61 -8.15 14.32 -13.73
C GLY A 61 -7.18 13.82 -14.80
N LEU A 62 -5.93 14.27 -14.69
CA LEU A 62 -4.87 13.94 -15.64
C LEU A 62 -4.30 12.52 -15.48
N ALA A 63 -4.74 11.74 -14.48
CA ALA A 63 -4.36 10.33 -14.31
C ALA A 63 -5.32 9.35 -15.04
N LEU A 64 -6.40 9.86 -15.64
CA LEU A 64 -7.40 9.03 -16.32
C LEU A 64 -6.81 8.12 -17.42
N PRO A 65 -5.87 8.56 -18.28
CA PRO A 65 -5.29 7.69 -19.30
C PRO A 65 -4.61 6.45 -18.73
N GLN A 66 -3.88 6.60 -17.61
CA GLN A 66 -3.18 5.51 -16.95
C GLN A 66 -4.17 4.53 -16.32
N ALA A 67 -5.21 5.05 -15.65
CA ALA A 67 -6.28 4.23 -15.09
C ALA A 67 -7.03 3.46 -16.19
N MET A 68 -7.38 4.11 -17.30
CA MET A 68 -8.07 3.48 -18.42
C MET A 68 -7.22 2.41 -19.11
N ARG A 69 -5.90 2.59 -19.22
CA ARG A 69 -5.00 1.57 -19.77
C ARG A 69 -5.02 0.30 -18.92
N LEU A 70 -4.99 0.44 -17.59
CA LEU A 70 -5.16 -0.68 -16.66
C LEU A 70 -6.53 -1.34 -16.81
N ILE A 71 -7.61 -0.56 -16.82
CA ILE A 71 -8.96 -1.12 -16.91
C ILE A 71 -9.18 -1.86 -18.24
N LYS A 72 -8.72 -1.31 -19.36
CA LYS A 72 -8.80 -2.00 -20.66
C LYS A 72 -8.03 -3.32 -20.67
N TYR A 73 -6.88 -3.39 -19.99
CA TYR A 73 -6.13 -4.62 -19.85
C TYR A 73 -6.93 -5.67 -19.05
N LEU A 74 -7.51 -5.28 -17.91
CA LEU A 74 -8.29 -6.18 -17.05
C LEU A 74 -9.62 -6.62 -17.68
N ASP A 75 -10.31 -5.73 -18.40
CA ASP A 75 -11.60 -6.00 -19.06
C ASP A 75 -11.49 -7.02 -20.20
N ARG A 76 -10.32 -7.14 -20.83
CA ARG A 76 -10.04 -8.13 -21.89
C ARG A 76 -9.83 -9.55 -21.35
N ASN A 77 -10.08 -9.81 -20.06
CA ASN A 77 -9.87 -11.11 -19.40
C ASN A 77 -8.48 -11.71 -19.73
N HIS A 78 -7.43 -10.89 -19.73
CA HIS A 78 -6.06 -11.32 -20.04
C HIS A 78 -5.87 -11.98 -21.41
N SER A 79 -6.80 -11.80 -22.37
CA SER A 79 -6.62 -12.26 -23.74
C SER A 79 -5.27 -11.76 -24.25
N SER A 80 -4.40 -12.69 -24.68
CA SER A 80 -2.94 -12.60 -24.92
C SER A 80 -2.43 -11.50 -25.88
N GLY A 81 -3.21 -10.45 -26.13
CA GLY A 81 -2.78 -9.24 -26.83
C GLY A 81 -1.53 -8.66 -26.15
N LEU A 82 -0.49 -8.53 -26.95
CA LEU A 82 0.84 -8.12 -26.51
C LEU A 82 0.82 -6.71 -25.90
N ALA A 83 1.73 -6.45 -24.97
CA ALA A 83 1.90 -5.16 -24.29
C ALA A 83 1.97 -3.94 -25.23
N HIS A 84 2.43 -4.16 -26.47
CA HIS A 84 2.54 -3.13 -27.50
C HIS A 84 1.19 -2.68 -28.07
N GLU A 85 0.12 -3.45 -27.88
CA GLU A 85 -1.24 -3.07 -28.30
C GLU A 85 -1.91 -2.09 -27.34
N LEU A 86 -1.35 -1.92 -26.13
CA LEU A 86 -1.84 -0.91 -25.21
C LEU A 86 -1.43 0.47 -25.74
N GLN A 87 -2.42 1.22 -26.21
CA GLN A 87 -2.26 2.57 -26.73
C GLN A 87 -1.39 3.43 -25.80
N CYS A 88 -0.48 4.22 -26.40
CA CYS A 88 0.30 5.21 -25.68
C CYS A 88 -0.62 6.18 -24.93
N GLU A 89 -0.19 6.60 -23.73
CA GLU A 89 -0.95 7.51 -22.85
C GLU A 89 -1.28 8.86 -23.53
N ALA A 90 -0.50 9.26 -24.55
CA ALA A 90 -0.71 10.48 -25.32
C ALA A 90 -1.94 10.43 -26.25
N ASN A 91 -2.36 9.25 -26.71
CA ASN A 91 -3.41 9.10 -27.73
C ASN A 91 -4.82 8.88 -27.12
N SER A 92 -5.01 9.30 -25.87
CA SER A 92 -6.06 8.81 -24.98
C SER A 92 -7.27 9.74 -24.82
N GLN A 93 -7.55 10.63 -25.77
CA GLN A 93 -8.59 11.66 -25.58
C GLN A 93 -10.03 11.13 -25.74
N ASP A 94 -10.24 10.01 -26.43
CA ASP A 94 -11.59 9.46 -26.68
C ASP A 94 -11.78 8.07 -26.03
N PHE A 95 -12.03 8.06 -24.73
CA PHE A 95 -12.43 6.84 -24.04
C PHE A 95 -13.96 6.71 -23.98
N THR A 96 -14.51 5.77 -24.74
CA THR A 96 -15.87 5.28 -24.45
C THR A 96 -15.81 4.40 -23.20
N ILE A 97 -16.33 4.90 -22.08
CA ILE A 97 -16.33 4.18 -20.80
C ILE A 97 -17.63 3.38 -20.68
N THR A 98 -17.50 2.05 -20.64
CA THR A 98 -18.66 1.17 -20.39
C THR A 98 -19.05 1.20 -18.91
N PRO A 99 -20.30 0.85 -18.54
CA PRO A 99 -20.68 0.76 -17.13
C PRO A 99 -19.86 -0.29 -16.34
N ALA A 100 -19.35 -1.35 -17.00
CA ALA A 100 -18.47 -2.31 -16.34
C ALA A 100 -17.12 -1.67 -16.00
N GLN A 101 -16.53 -0.95 -16.95
CA GLN A 101 -15.28 -0.21 -16.76
C GLN A 101 -15.43 0.89 -15.70
N ALA A 102 -16.56 1.61 -15.68
CA ALA A 102 -16.85 2.61 -14.65
C ALA A 102 -16.86 2.01 -13.23
N ARG A 103 -17.40 0.80 -13.05
CA ARG A 103 -17.34 0.08 -11.77
C ARG A 103 -15.91 -0.26 -11.36
N LEU A 104 -15.10 -0.75 -12.31
CA LEU A 104 -13.70 -1.06 -12.05
C LEU A 104 -12.90 0.20 -11.69
N LEU A 105 -13.06 1.28 -12.46
CA LEU A 105 -12.46 2.59 -12.19
C LEU A 105 -12.79 3.06 -10.77
N ARG A 106 -14.08 3.06 -10.39
CA ARG A 106 -14.51 3.46 -9.04
C ARG A 106 -13.79 2.65 -7.96
N ASN A 107 -13.76 1.33 -8.09
CA ASN A 107 -13.12 0.45 -7.11
C ASN A 107 -11.62 0.74 -7.02
N HIS A 108 -10.96 0.95 -8.17
CA HIS A 108 -9.54 1.25 -8.23
C HIS A 108 -9.22 2.63 -7.65
N ALA A 109 -10.05 3.64 -7.89
CA ALA A 109 -9.90 4.96 -7.29
C ALA A 109 -9.93 4.91 -5.76
N ALA A 110 -10.83 4.10 -5.19
CA ALA A 110 -10.91 3.92 -3.75
C ALA A 110 -9.62 3.28 -3.18
N ILE A 111 -9.05 2.30 -3.89
CA ILE A 111 -7.77 1.66 -3.51
C ILE A 111 -6.62 2.66 -3.60
N VAL A 112 -6.50 3.38 -4.71
CA VAL A 112 -5.40 4.35 -4.90
C VAL A 112 -5.51 5.50 -3.89
N ARG A 113 -6.71 6.01 -3.62
CA ARG A 113 -6.92 7.04 -2.58
C ARG A 113 -6.49 6.56 -1.19
N ALA A 114 -6.88 5.34 -0.82
CA ALA A 114 -6.46 4.77 0.46
C ALA A 114 -4.94 4.55 0.55
N LEU A 115 -4.29 4.17 -0.54
CA LEU A 115 -2.82 4.06 -0.60
C LEU A 115 -2.15 5.44 -0.58
N GLU A 116 -2.77 6.46 -1.17
CA GLU A 116 -2.30 7.84 -1.12
C GLU A 116 -2.37 8.40 0.31
N ASP A 117 -3.45 8.12 1.04
CA ASP A 117 -3.58 8.47 2.46
C ASP A 117 -2.44 7.87 3.29
N ILE A 118 -2.14 6.58 3.07
CA ILE A 118 -1.04 5.85 3.73
C ILE A 118 0.32 6.42 3.32
N TYR A 119 0.54 6.65 2.02
CA TYR A 119 1.78 7.21 1.49
C TYR A 119 2.02 8.61 2.05
N SER A 120 1.02 9.47 2.04
CA SER A 120 1.11 10.81 2.60
C SER A 120 1.35 10.80 4.09
N TRP A 121 0.63 9.95 4.83
CA TRP A 121 0.84 9.81 6.26
C TRP A 121 2.29 9.41 6.55
N ARG A 122 2.85 8.47 5.79
CA ARG A 122 4.22 8.01 6.03
C ARG A 122 5.31 8.96 5.54
N GLU A 123 5.17 9.43 4.31
CA GLU A 123 6.23 10.08 3.56
C GLU A 123 6.05 11.60 3.45
N LYS A 124 4.88 12.17 3.72
CA LYS A 124 4.63 13.63 3.62
C LYS A 124 4.55 14.28 4.99
N ASP A 125 3.56 13.87 5.78
CA ASP A 125 3.30 14.40 7.11
C ASP A 125 2.66 13.34 8.03
N PRO A 126 3.45 12.72 8.91
CA PRO A 126 2.96 11.72 9.87
C PRO A 126 1.88 12.18 10.85
N ARG A 127 1.61 13.48 10.96
CA ARG A 127 0.58 14.00 11.86
C ARG A 127 -0.85 13.79 11.33
N PHE A 128 -1.00 13.54 10.02
CA PHE A 128 -2.31 13.42 9.38
C PHE A 128 -2.46 12.04 8.73
N LYS A 129 -3.58 11.35 9.02
CA LYS A 129 -3.91 10.04 8.43
C LYS A 129 -4.59 10.14 7.06
N SER A 130 -4.91 11.34 6.60
CA SER A 130 -5.48 11.63 5.29
C SER A 130 -4.44 12.34 4.42
N SER A 131 -4.53 12.14 3.11
CA SER A 131 -3.60 12.74 2.14
C SER A 131 -3.44 14.26 2.35
N GLN A 132 -2.19 14.67 2.53
CA GLN A 132 -1.71 16.05 2.53
C GLN A 132 -0.87 16.33 1.27
N LEU A 133 -0.94 15.45 0.28
CA LEU A 133 -0.26 15.68 -1.00
C LEU A 133 -0.89 16.89 -1.70
N SER A 134 -0.03 17.72 -2.29
CA SER A 134 -0.49 18.74 -3.23
C SER A 134 -1.17 18.10 -4.45
N ALA A 135 -1.94 18.87 -5.21
CA ALA A 135 -2.57 18.35 -6.43
C ALA A 135 -1.55 17.78 -7.44
N ALA A 136 -0.34 18.37 -7.50
CA ALA A 136 0.74 17.89 -8.36
C ALA A 136 1.38 16.59 -7.83
N GLU A 137 1.60 16.51 -6.52
CA GLU A 137 2.13 15.32 -5.85
C GLU A 137 1.16 14.14 -5.96
N SER A 138 -0.12 14.38 -5.68
CA SER A 138 -1.20 13.40 -5.83
C SER A 138 -1.28 12.89 -7.28
N LEU A 139 -1.19 13.78 -8.27
CA LEU A 139 -1.14 13.39 -9.67
C LEU A 139 0.07 12.50 -10.01
N ARG A 140 1.28 12.85 -9.53
CA ARG A 140 2.49 12.03 -9.72
C ARG A 140 2.34 10.66 -9.06
N PHE A 141 1.81 10.62 -7.84
CA PHE A 141 1.54 9.38 -7.11
C PHE A 141 0.55 8.49 -7.87
N GLN A 142 -0.63 9.00 -8.22
CA GLN A 142 -1.67 8.23 -8.89
C GLN A 142 -1.22 7.67 -10.23
N LYS A 143 -0.55 8.48 -11.07
CA LYS A 143 0.01 8.02 -12.34
C LYS A 143 1.00 6.87 -12.14
N SER A 144 1.89 7.00 -11.18
CA SER A 144 2.88 5.97 -10.86
C SER A 144 2.24 4.69 -10.33
N VAL A 145 1.24 4.79 -9.46
CA VAL A 145 0.47 3.64 -8.95
C VAL A 145 -0.23 2.92 -10.09
N TYR A 146 -0.91 3.61 -11.00
CA TYR A 146 -1.60 2.94 -12.11
C TYR A 146 -0.63 2.26 -13.09
N ARG A 147 0.53 2.86 -13.35
CA ARG A 147 1.56 2.26 -14.20
C ARG A 147 2.19 1.02 -13.56
N PHE A 148 2.52 1.10 -12.27
CA PHE A 148 3.00 -0.06 -11.52
C PHE A 148 1.93 -1.15 -11.45
N TRP A 149 0.67 -0.80 -11.18
CA TRP A 149 -0.43 -1.76 -11.14
C TRP A 149 -0.62 -2.47 -12.48
N LEU A 150 -0.52 -1.74 -13.60
CA LEU A 150 -0.55 -2.35 -14.93
C LEU A 150 0.61 -3.34 -15.12
N LEU A 151 1.83 -2.98 -14.73
CA LEU A 151 2.98 -3.88 -14.77
C LEU A 151 2.73 -5.15 -13.93
N ALA A 152 2.24 -5.00 -12.70
CA ALA A 152 1.94 -6.10 -11.80
C ALA A 152 0.81 -6.99 -12.35
N ALA A 153 -0.23 -6.40 -12.94
CA ALA A 153 -1.31 -7.15 -13.57
C ALA A 153 -0.83 -7.95 -14.80
N MET A 154 0.13 -7.40 -15.56
CA MET A 154 0.67 -8.02 -16.77
C MET A 154 1.68 -9.13 -16.51
N TYR A 155 2.49 -8.99 -15.45
CA TYR A 155 3.65 -9.85 -15.23
C TYR A 155 3.74 -10.43 -13.82
N GLY A 156 2.76 -10.15 -12.96
CA GLY A 156 2.68 -10.69 -11.61
C GLY A 156 2.12 -12.12 -11.57
N PRO A 157 1.89 -12.65 -10.35
CA PRO A 157 1.52 -14.06 -10.15
C PRO A 157 0.29 -14.51 -10.95
N GLY A 158 -0.75 -13.68 -11.04
CA GLY A 158 -1.97 -14.01 -11.79
C GLY A 158 -1.70 -14.29 -13.27
N ALA A 159 -0.91 -13.44 -13.93
CA ALA A 159 -0.60 -13.60 -15.36
C ALA A 159 0.25 -14.84 -15.65
N VAL A 160 1.17 -15.19 -14.73
CA VAL A 160 2.06 -16.35 -14.92
C VAL A 160 1.31 -17.68 -14.73
N VAL A 161 0.26 -17.72 -13.90
CA VAL A 161 -0.56 -18.93 -13.74
C VAL A 161 -1.34 -19.24 -15.03
N ASP A 162 -1.87 -18.22 -15.70
CA ASP A 162 -2.63 -18.38 -16.95
C ASP A 162 -1.78 -18.92 -18.11
N GLU A 163 -0.54 -18.41 -18.29
CA GLU A 163 0.37 -18.88 -19.37
C GLU A 163 0.72 -20.39 -19.21
N ARG A 164 0.75 -20.92 -17.98
CA ARG A 164 1.13 -22.33 -17.72
C ARG A 164 0.05 -23.35 -18.01
N LEU A 165 -1.22 -22.96 -17.94
CA LEU A 165 -2.29 -23.89 -18.28
C LEU A 165 -2.18 -24.34 -19.76
N GLY A 166 -1.46 -23.59 -20.58
CA GLY A 166 -1.15 -23.92 -21.98
C GLY A 166 0.10 -24.80 -22.20
N ASP A 167 1.14 -24.72 -21.36
CA ASP A 167 2.44 -25.39 -21.62
C ASP A 167 2.93 -26.20 -20.40
N ARG A 168 2.73 -27.52 -20.45
CA ARG A 168 3.13 -28.46 -19.37
C ARG A 168 4.60 -28.88 -19.43
N GLY A 169 5.40 -28.40 -20.38
CA GLY A 169 6.77 -28.86 -20.62
C GLY A 169 7.85 -27.78 -20.62
N GLY A 170 7.49 -26.50 -20.51
CA GLY A 170 8.42 -25.38 -20.64
C GLY A 170 9.54 -25.35 -19.58
N ASN A 171 10.75 -25.03 -20.02
CA ASN A 171 11.89 -24.76 -19.15
C ASN A 171 11.65 -23.50 -18.31
N HIS A 172 11.60 -23.65 -16.98
CA HIS A 172 11.38 -22.55 -16.03
C HIS A 172 12.32 -21.35 -16.23
N LEU A 173 13.56 -21.61 -16.66
CA LEU A 173 14.56 -20.57 -16.87
C LEU A 173 14.21 -19.70 -18.10
N GLU A 174 13.75 -20.32 -19.18
CA GLU A 174 13.34 -19.61 -20.40
C GLU A 174 12.09 -18.75 -20.16
N LEU A 175 11.13 -19.24 -19.36
CA LEU A 175 9.96 -18.45 -18.98
C LEU A 175 10.36 -17.23 -18.15
N LYS A 176 11.28 -17.40 -17.19
CA LYS A 176 11.81 -16.31 -16.38
C LYS A 176 12.46 -15.23 -17.26
N ASP A 177 13.36 -15.63 -18.15
CA ASP A 177 14.08 -14.67 -19.01
C ASP A 177 13.12 -13.97 -19.98
N SER A 178 12.10 -14.68 -20.46
CA SER A 178 11.03 -14.11 -21.29
C SER A 178 10.21 -13.06 -20.53
N ILE A 179 9.76 -13.34 -19.30
CA ILE A 179 8.99 -12.38 -18.49
C ILE A 179 9.85 -11.15 -18.17
N VAL A 180 11.11 -11.34 -17.76
CA VAL A 180 12.04 -10.23 -17.48
C VAL A 180 12.21 -9.36 -18.73
N THR A 181 12.46 -9.97 -19.90
CA THR A 181 12.59 -9.23 -21.17
C THR A 181 11.33 -8.43 -21.50
N LYS A 182 10.13 -9.01 -21.30
CA LYS A 182 8.86 -8.31 -21.49
C LYS A 182 8.69 -7.14 -20.51
N GLN A 183 9.08 -7.32 -19.24
CA GLN A 183 9.06 -6.26 -18.23
C GLN A 183 10.01 -5.11 -18.60
N ILE A 184 11.23 -5.40 -19.06
CA ILE A 184 12.19 -4.37 -19.54
C ILE A 184 11.57 -3.59 -20.68
N THR A 185 11.04 -4.30 -21.67
CA THR A 185 10.42 -3.69 -22.85
C THR A 185 9.26 -2.77 -22.44
N PHE A 186 8.46 -3.18 -21.45
CA PHE A 186 7.41 -2.35 -20.90
C PHE A 186 7.97 -1.11 -20.20
N LEU A 187 8.98 -1.24 -19.34
CA LEU A 187 9.58 -0.12 -18.62
C LEU A 187 10.28 0.87 -19.57
N LEU A 188 10.94 0.39 -20.62
CA LEU A 188 11.54 1.21 -21.68
C LEU A 188 10.52 2.05 -22.47
N SER A 189 9.23 1.77 -22.35
CA SER A 189 8.17 2.59 -22.96
C SER A 189 7.87 3.88 -22.18
N PHE A 190 8.47 4.06 -21.00
CA PHE A 190 8.31 5.25 -20.15
C PHE A 190 9.55 6.13 -20.19
N GLY A 191 9.37 7.44 -19.96
CA GLY A 191 10.48 8.37 -19.77
C GLY A 191 11.13 8.21 -18.40
N GLU A 192 12.29 8.84 -18.23
CA GLU A 192 13.09 8.81 -16.99
C GLU A 192 12.28 9.26 -15.76
N VAL A 193 11.52 10.34 -15.92
CA VAL A 193 10.68 10.95 -14.89
C VAL A 193 9.58 9.98 -14.43
N GLU A 194 8.95 9.30 -15.36
CA GLU A 194 7.94 8.29 -15.05
C GLU A 194 8.52 7.06 -14.34
N LEU A 195 9.72 6.64 -14.75
CA LEU A 195 10.41 5.50 -14.13
C LEU A 195 10.78 5.77 -12.67
N LEU A 196 11.21 7.00 -12.35
CA LEU A 196 11.44 7.42 -10.96
C LEU A 196 10.18 7.28 -10.10
N GLY A 197 9.03 7.70 -10.61
CA GLY A 197 7.77 7.57 -9.89
C GLY A 197 7.33 6.11 -9.71
N ILE A 198 7.54 5.27 -10.72
CA ILE A 198 7.26 3.83 -10.64
C ILE A 198 8.17 3.17 -9.58
N ASP A 199 9.46 3.48 -9.57
CA ASP A 199 10.42 2.97 -8.59
C ASP A 199 10.05 3.39 -7.16
N GLU A 200 9.68 4.66 -6.97
CA GLU A 200 9.27 5.17 -5.66
C GLU A 200 8.02 4.47 -5.12
N VAL A 201 6.98 4.29 -5.96
CA VAL A 201 5.78 3.53 -5.59
C VAL A 201 6.10 2.07 -5.30
N HIS A 202 6.98 1.45 -6.08
CA HIS A 202 7.42 0.07 -5.84
C HIS A 202 8.13 -0.06 -4.48
N GLY A 203 9.03 0.87 -4.15
CA GLY A 203 9.69 0.93 -2.83
C GLY A 203 8.68 1.10 -1.69
N PHE A 204 7.71 2.00 -1.85
CA PHE A 204 6.62 2.18 -0.88
C PHE A 204 5.80 0.90 -0.68
N PHE A 205 5.48 0.18 -1.76
CA PHE A 205 4.73 -1.07 -1.71
C PHE A 205 5.51 -2.21 -1.05
N LEU A 206 6.83 -2.30 -1.26
CA LEU A 206 7.69 -3.22 -0.53
C LEU A 206 7.62 -2.96 0.98
N ASP A 207 7.72 -1.70 1.38
CA ASP A 207 7.65 -1.32 2.80
C ASP A 207 6.28 -1.67 3.42
N LEU A 208 5.17 -1.48 2.69
CA LEU A 208 3.84 -1.89 3.15
C LEU A 208 3.69 -3.41 3.24
N ALA A 209 4.23 -4.15 2.28
CA ALA A 209 4.18 -5.60 2.28
C ALA A 209 5.01 -6.19 3.43
N GLU A 210 6.20 -5.62 3.70
CA GLU A 210 7.01 -5.96 4.86
C GLU A 210 6.26 -5.68 6.17
N TRP A 211 5.62 -4.51 6.27
CA TRP A 211 4.81 -4.16 7.44
C TRP A 211 3.68 -5.17 7.67
N ALA A 212 2.98 -5.54 6.59
CA ALA A 212 1.86 -6.46 6.67
C ALA A 212 2.34 -7.86 7.11
N LEU A 213 3.51 -8.31 6.62
CA LEU A 213 4.13 -9.56 7.09
C LEU A 213 4.44 -9.53 8.58
N MET A 214 5.08 -8.47 9.05
CA MET A 214 5.49 -8.34 10.45
C MET A 214 4.28 -8.39 11.40
N LYS A 215 3.10 -7.94 10.96
CA LYS A 215 1.86 -8.02 11.73
C LYS A 215 1.24 -9.42 11.76
N HIS A 216 1.49 -10.25 10.75
CA HIS A 216 0.86 -11.56 10.59
C HIS A 216 1.74 -12.75 11.00
N THR A 217 3.06 -12.61 10.98
CA THR A 217 3.97 -13.70 11.37
C THR A 217 4.19 -13.72 12.88
N THR A 218 3.38 -14.51 13.60
CA THR A 218 3.58 -14.83 15.03
C THR A 218 4.76 -15.80 15.28
N SER A 219 5.34 -16.36 14.21
CA SER A 219 6.54 -17.19 14.31
C SER A 219 7.55 -16.83 13.22
N PRO A 220 8.74 -16.32 13.59
CA PRO A 220 9.79 -15.99 12.63
C PRO A 220 10.35 -17.20 11.87
N THR A 221 9.97 -18.43 12.22
CA THR A 221 10.72 -19.64 11.80
C THR A 221 10.23 -20.31 10.51
N ARG A 222 9.08 -19.91 9.92
CA ARG A 222 8.55 -20.59 8.72
C ARG A 222 8.15 -19.71 7.54
N PHE A 223 7.99 -18.40 7.73
CA PHE A 223 7.47 -17.52 6.67
C PHE A 223 8.26 -16.21 6.47
N SER A 224 9.38 -15.99 7.18
CA SER A 224 9.90 -14.63 7.42
C SER A 224 10.49 -13.89 6.23
N ASP A 225 10.97 -14.55 5.18
CA ASP A 225 11.83 -13.83 4.19
C ASP A 225 11.21 -13.65 2.80
N ARG A 226 9.97 -14.13 2.56
CA ARG A 226 9.63 -14.58 1.19
C ARG A 226 8.29 -14.16 0.57
N ASN A 227 7.40 -13.50 1.31
CA ASN A 227 6.04 -13.21 0.85
C ASN A 227 5.79 -11.73 0.49
N ASP A 228 6.71 -10.83 0.83
CA ASP A 228 6.62 -9.39 0.57
C ASP A 228 6.55 -9.13 -0.93
N ILE A 229 7.46 -9.76 -1.67
CA ILE A 229 7.54 -9.65 -3.12
C ILE A 229 6.25 -10.14 -3.77
N PHE A 230 5.75 -11.30 -3.35
CA PHE A 230 4.52 -11.85 -3.92
C PHE A 230 3.34 -10.89 -3.70
N LEU A 231 3.22 -10.30 -2.50
CA LEU A 231 2.19 -9.31 -2.21
C LEU A 231 2.29 -8.10 -3.12
N VAL A 232 3.50 -7.55 -3.28
CA VAL A 232 3.75 -6.38 -4.13
C VAL A 232 3.29 -6.63 -5.57
N TRP A 233 3.64 -7.79 -6.13
CA TRP A 233 3.30 -8.15 -7.50
C TRP A 233 1.88 -8.69 -7.70
N SER A 234 1.18 -9.03 -6.62
CA SER A 234 -0.25 -9.33 -6.64
C SER A 234 -1.11 -8.07 -6.85
N GLY A 235 -0.49 -6.89 -6.70
CA GLY A 235 -1.06 -5.60 -7.02
C GLY A 235 -1.59 -4.81 -5.82
N PRO A 236 -1.86 -3.52 -6.00
CA PRO A 236 -2.17 -2.57 -4.92
C PRO A 236 -3.36 -2.96 -4.03
N ALA A 237 -4.38 -3.61 -4.59
CA ALA A 237 -5.54 -4.08 -3.83
C ALA A 237 -5.15 -5.09 -2.74
N VAL A 238 -4.32 -6.07 -3.11
CA VAL A 238 -3.88 -7.16 -2.24
C VAL A 238 -2.97 -6.63 -1.14
N ILE A 239 -2.07 -5.68 -1.48
CA ILE A 239 -1.19 -5.01 -0.51
C ILE A 239 -2.02 -4.22 0.51
N LEU A 240 -3.01 -3.45 0.04
CA LEU A 240 -3.87 -2.65 0.92
C LEU A 240 -4.69 -3.53 1.87
N ASP A 241 -5.22 -4.66 1.38
CA ASP A 241 -5.94 -5.61 2.21
C ASP A 241 -5.00 -6.27 3.23
N ALA A 242 -3.81 -6.70 2.83
CA ALA A 242 -2.80 -7.24 3.74
C ALA A 242 -2.40 -6.22 4.82
N PHE A 243 -2.18 -4.95 4.45
CA PHE A 243 -1.95 -3.85 5.40
C PHE A 243 -3.14 -3.65 6.37
N ARG A 244 -4.36 -3.91 5.92
CA ARG A 244 -5.55 -3.86 6.80
C ARG A 244 -5.75 -5.12 7.65
N GLY A 245 -4.80 -6.06 7.62
CA GLY A 245 -4.88 -7.32 8.36
C GLY A 245 -5.67 -8.42 7.63
N LYS A 246 -6.05 -8.19 6.37
CA LYS A 246 -6.74 -9.18 5.53
C LYS A 246 -5.71 -9.90 4.68
N TRP A 247 -5.14 -10.94 5.25
CA TRP A 247 -4.12 -11.73 4.57
C TRP A 247 -4.71 -12.52 3.40
N PRO A 248 -4.12 -12.46 2.19
CA PRO A 248 -4.53 -13.32 1.10
C PRO A 248 -4.22 -14.79 1.42
N SER A 249 -5.11 -15.69 1.00
CA SER A 249 -4.83 -17.12 1.04
C SER A 249 -3.77 -17.47 0.01
N PHE A 250 -2.51 -17.59 0.44
CA PHE A 250 -1.44 -18.06 -0.44
C PHE A 250 -1.58 -19.55 -0.71
N CYS A 251 -1.42 -19.95 -1.97
CA CYS A 251 -1.34 -21.35 -2.34
C CYS A 251 0.12 -21.83 -2.21
N LEU A 252 0.35 -23.05 -1.72
CA LEU A 252 1.71 -23.62 -1.61
C LEU A 252 2.49 -23.64 -2.94
N VAL A 253 1.78 -23.63 -4.07
CA VAL A 253 2.35 -23.54 -5.43
C VAL A 253 3.15 -22.25 -5.64
N ASP A 254 2.82 -21.18 -4.91
CA ASP A 254 3.47 -19.87 -5.01
C ASP A 254 4.93 -19.91 -4.49
N SER A 255 5.24 -20.83 -3.57
CA SER A 255 6.57 -20.94 -2.95
C SER A 255 7.69 -21.38 -3.89
N GLN A 256 7.37 -22.18 -4.91
CA GLN A 256 8.35 -22.70 -5.87
C GLN A 256 8.90 -21.61 -6.80
N TRP A 257 8.16 -20.51 -6.95
CA TRP A 257 8.49 -19.40 -7.85
C TRP A 257 9.13 -18.22 -7.14
N TYR A 258 9.35 -18.33 -5.82
CA TYR A 258 9.99 -17.28 -5.05
C TYR A 258 11.34 -16.87 -5.63
N GLY A 259 12.19 -17.81 -6.05
CA GLY A 259 13.47 -17.48 -6.68
C GLY A 259 13.31 -16.65 -7.96
N THR A 260 12.24 -16.92 -8.72
CA THR A 260 11.87 -16.17 -9.92
C THR A 260 11.37 -14.78 -9.56
N TRP A 261 10.43 -14.66 -8.62
CA TRP A 261 9.89 -13.38 -8.16
C TRP A 261 10.97 -12.49 -7.54
N ARG A 262 11.86 -13.08 -6.74
CA ARG A 262 13.00 -12.37 -6.15
C ARG A 262 13.94 -11.82 -7.21
N ALA A 263 14.26 -12.63 -8.21
CA ALA A 263 15.06 -12.17 -9.35
C ALA A 263 14.34 -11.05 -10.12
N MET A 264 13.03 -11.15 -10.30
CA MET A 264 12.19 -10.13 -10.96
C MET A 264 11.98 -8.85 -10.14
N THR A 265 12.33 -8.83 -8.85
CA THR A 265 12.02 -7.69 -7.97
C THR A 265 13.29 -7.00 -7.52
N TYR A 266 14.19 -7.71 -6.87
CA TYR A 266 15.39 -7.09 -6.29
C TYR A 266 16.50 -6.88 -7.32
N ALA A 267 16.78 -7.89 -8.15
CA ALA A 267 17.79 -7.74 -9.19
C ALA A 267 17.27 -6.85 -10.32
N PHE A 268 15.99 -7.02 -10.67
CA PHE A 268 15.41 -6.31 -11.80
C PHE A 268 15.16 -4.82 -11.57
N PHE A 269 14.34 -4.43 -10.58
CA PHE A 269 13.94 -3.02 -10.44
C PHE A 269 15.14 -2.14 -10.11
N ALA A 270 15.93 -2.51 -9.10
CA ALA A 270 17.07 -1.71 -8.70
C ALA A 270 18.18 -1.65 -9.76
N SER A 271 18.52 -2.79 -10.40
CA SER A 271 19.60 -2.82 -11.38
C SER A 271 19.19 -2.27 -12.74
N GLU A 272 17.98 -2.58 -13.23
CA GLU A 272 17.57 -2.21 -14.59
C GLU A 272 16.98 -0.82 -14.67
N ILE A 273 16.22 -0.34 -13.67
CA ILE A 273 15.88 1.09 -13.64
C ILE A 273 17.17 1.90 -13.50
N GLY A 274 18.11 1.42 -12.67
CA GLY A 274 19.46 1.97 -12.61
C GLY A 274 20.18 1.99 -13.96
N SER A 275 20.14 0.90 -14.73
CA SER A 275 20.80 0.80 -16.04
C SER A 275 20.15 1.72 -17.08
N ILE A 276 18.81 1.73 -17.14
CA ILE A 276 18.00 2.53 -18.07
C ILE A 276 18.20 4.03 -17.82
N THR A 277 18.30 4.43 -16.55
CA THR A 277 18.53 5.82 -16.13
C THR A 277 20.01 6.22 -16.09
N GLY A 278 20.91 5.37 -16.58
CA GLY A 278 22.34 5.66 -16.66
C GLY A 278 23.03 5.78 -15.30
N GLY A 279 22.55 5.06 -14.28
CA GLY A 279 23.12 4.99 -12.94
C GLY A 279 22.88 6.24 -12.08
N ARG A 280 22.18 7.26 -12.61
CA ARG A 280 21.90 8.51 -11.89
C ARG A 280 20.94 8.31 -10.71
N VAL A 281 20.14 7.25 -10.74
CA VAL A 281 19.14 6.93 -9.71
C VAL A 281 19.74 6.31 -8.44
N LEU A 282 20.88 5.61 -8.56
CA LEU A 282 21.35 4.73 -7.48
C LEU A 282 22.30 5.38 -6.47
N SER A 283 22.83 6.59 -6.73
CA SER A 283 24.11 6.96 -6.12
C SER A 283 24.10 7.81 -4.86
N THR A 284 23.01 8.34 -4.27
CA THR A 284 23.16 8.86 -2.88
C THR A 284 21.95 9.19 -2.01
N ILE A 285 20.77 9.50 -2.54
CA ILE A 285 19.59 9.80 -1.72
C ILE A 285 18.42 9.32 -2.58
N ARG A 286 17.48 8.51 -2.05
CA ARG A 286 16.20 8.26 -2.73
C ARG A 286 15.58 9.65 -2.97
N GLN A 287 15.84 10.25 -4.12
CA GLN A 287 15.20 11.48 -4.52
C GLN A 287 13.72 11.12 -4.59
N ARG A 288 12.95 11.69 -3.66
CA ARG A 288 11.50 11.53 -3.65
C ARG A 288 10.99 12.32 -4.84
N PHE A 289 10.65 11.60 -5.89
CA PHE A 289 10.14 12.18 -7.13
C PHE A 289 8.71 12.67 -6.95
N ILE A 290 7.92 11.96 -6.14
CA ILE A 290 6.51 12.24 -5.93
C ILE A 290 6.33 13.52 -5.10
N LEU A 291 7.17 13.75 -4.09
CA LEU A 291 7.06 14.86 -3.14
C LEU A 291 7.91 16.07 -3.54
N ASP A 292 7.33 17.26 -3.47
CA ASP A 292 8.05 18.53 -3.64
C ASP A 292 8.68 19.01 -2.31
N ASP A 293 8.03 18.71 -1.19
CA ASP A 293 8.48 19.02 0.17
C ASP A 293 8.04 17.95 1.17
N HIS A 294 8.74 17.83 2.30
CA HIS A 294 8.48 16.83 3.32
C HIS A 294 8.61 17.41 4.73
N PHE A 295 7.62 17.12 5.59
CA PHE A 295 7.60 17.64 6.95
C PHE A 295 8.87 17.25 7.73
N LEU A 296 9.30 15.98 7.67
CA LEU A 296 10.44 15.51 8.48
C LEU A 296 11.80 15.99 7.98
N GLU A 297 11.89 16.69 6.84
CA GLU A 297 13.14 17.36 6.44
C GLU A 297 13.45 18.57 7.31
N ASN A 298 12.42 19.17 7.91
CA ASN A 298 12.54 20.36 8.76
C ASN A 298 12.39 20.06 10.25
N VAL A 299 12.33 18.77 10.62
CA VAL A 299 12.16 18.33 12.00
C VAL A 299 13.46 17.70 12.47
N GLU A 300 13.93 18.11 13.64
CA GLU A 300 15.13 17.57 14.26
C GLU A 300 14.77 16.59 15.39
N CYS A 301 15.69 15.67 15.66
CA CYS A 301 15.57 14.82 16.84
C CYS A 301 15.69 15.68 18.10
N SER A 302 14.70 15.62 18.99
CA SER A 302 14.63 16.44 20.20
C SER A 302 15.70 16.10 21.26
N ARG A 303 16.55 15.09 21.03
CA ARG A 303 17.48 14.55 22.04
C ARG A 303 18.93 14.49 21.64
N CYS A 304 19.24 14.21 20.37
CA CYS A 304 20.63 14.10 19.92
C CYS A 304 21.14 15.34 19.19
N GLU A 305 20.40 16.46 19.26
CA GLU A 305 20.74 17.79 18.71
C GLU A 305 21.50 17.72 17.37
N GLY A 306 20.94 16.95 16.44
CA GLY A 306 21.30 17.02 15.03
C GLY A 306 22.74 16.64 14.69
N LEU A 307 23.24 15.45 15.08
CA LEU A 307 24.26 14.82 14.22
C LEU A 307 23.61 14.60 12.85
N PRO A 308 23.89 15.44 11.83
CA PRO A 308 23.07 15.48 10.60
C PRO A 308 23.17 14.18 9.81
N SER A 309 24.25 13.42 10.05
CA SER A 309 24.49 12.10 9.48
C SER A 309 23.58 11.00 10.04
N LEU A 310 23.05 11.16 11.26
CA LEU A 310 22.20 10.17 11.93
C LEU A 310 20.70 10.54 11.88
N SER A 311 20.39 11.82 11.67
CA SER A 311 19.02 12.34 11.58
C SER A 311 18.54 12.42 10.13
N ARG A 312 18.63 11.33 9.37
CA ARG A 312 18.03 11.31 8.02
C ARG A 312 16.50 11.40 8.14
N ALA A 313 15.90 12.31 7.38
CA ALA A 313 14.45 12.35 7.16
C ALA A 313 13.95 10.96 6.76
N GLY A 314 12.99 10.41 7.51
CA GLY A 314 12.53 9.03 7.38
C GLY A 314 12.94 8.10 8.54
N SER A 315 13.55 8.63 9.60
CA SER A 315 13.91 7.85 10.79
C SER A 315 13.53 8.55 12.11
N LEU A 316 12.57 9.48 12.05
CA LEU A 316 12.02 10.17 13.22
C LEU A 316 10.67 9.57 13.64
N TRP A 317 10.52 9.37 14.94
CA TRP A 317 9.40 8.69 15.56
C TRP A 317 8.76 9.59 16.60
N SER A 318 7.44 9.66 16.60
CA SER A 318 6.62 10.30 17.62
C SER A 318 5.32 9.52 17.78
N LEU A 319 4.48 9.90 18.74
CA LEU A 319 3.14 9.33 18.93
C LEU A 319 2.33 9.22 17.62
N CYS A 320 2.56 10.09 16.65
CA CYS A 320 1.82 10.12 15.38
C CYS A 320 2.17 8.97 14.41
N ASN A 321 3.33 8.31 14.56
CA ASN A 321 3.81 7.31 13.60
C ASN A 321 4.46 6.05 14.21
N TRP A 322 4.29 5.80 15.51
CA TRP A 322 4.80 4.58 16.16
C TRP A 322 4.30 3.28 15.50
N GLU A 323 3.14 3.30 14.84
CA GLU A 323 2.60 2.15 14.11
C GLU A 323 3.54 1.67 12.98
N TYR A 324 4.35 2.55 12.40
CA TYR A 324 5.34 2.19 11.38
C TYR A 324 6.71 1.84 11.93
N MET A 325 6.97 2.14 13.20
CA MET A 325 8.28 1.89 13.78
C MET A 325 8.61 0.39 13.82
N ILE A 326 7.62 -0.48 13.72
CA ILE A 326 7.80 -1.92 13.56
C ILE A 326 8.70 -2.30 12.36
N LEU A 327 8.74 -1.48 11.31
CA LEU A 327 9.64 -1.67 10.15
C LEU A 327 11.10 -1.37 10.49
N ALA A 328 11.35 -0.44 11.41
CA ALA A 328 12.71 -0.06 11.81
C ALA A 328 13.22 -0.85 13.03
N ILE A 329 12.30 -1.21 13.93
CA ILE A 329 12.56 -1.90 15.19
C ILE A 329 11.60 -3.08 15.31
N THR A 330 11.92 -4.17 14.63
CA THR A 330 11.09 -5.38 14.61
C THR A 330 10.99 -6.03 16.00
N PRO A 331 9.92 -6.80 16.29
CA PRO A 331 9.82 -7.59 17.53
C PRO A 331 11.01 -8.53 17.75
N SER A 332 11.54 -9.12 16.68
CA SER A 332 12.75 -9.95 16.75
C SER A 332 13.98 -9.15 17.22
N ARG A 333 14.13 -7.90 16.78
CA ARG A 333 15.19 -7.00 17.23
C ARG A 333 15.00 -6.58 18.69
N LEU A 334 13.77 -6.36 19.14
CA LEU A 334 13.46 -6.05 20.54
C LEU A 334 13.92 -7.16 21.50
N GLY A 335 13.86 -8.43 21.08
CA GLY A 335 14.38 -9.56 21.86
C GLY A 335 15.88 -9.43 22.18
N SER A 336 16.65 -8.79 21.30
CA SER A 336 18.09 -8.54 21.49
C SER A 336 18.42 -7.44 22.52
N PHE A 337 17.41 -6.67 22.96
CA PHE A 337 17.59 -5.56 23.89
C PHE A 337 17.48 -5.95 25.36
N LEU A 338 16.85 -7.08 25.66
CA LEU A 338 16.74 -7.58 27.02
C LEU A 338 18.14 -7.95 27.55
N SER A 339 18.50 -7.53 28.77
CA SER A 339 19.82 -7.80 29.37
C SER A 339 20.11 -9.31 29.51
N PHE A 340 21.24 -9.76 28.95
CA PHE A 340 21.61 -11.19 28.88
C PHE A 340 22.74 -11.53 29.86
N GLU A 341 22.48 -11.49 31.17
CA GLU A 341 23.55 -11.85 32.11
C GLU A 341 23.80 -13.37 32.21
N LYS A 342 22.81 -14.24 31.98
CA LYS A 342 22.98 -15.70 32.00
C LYS A 342 22.01 -16.39 31.02
N ARG A 343 22.50 -17.40 30.30
CA ARG A 343 21.81 -18.20 29.25
C ARG A 343 20.29 -18.30 29.47
N ARG A 344 19.52 -17.90 28.46
CA ARG A 344 18.05 -17.91 28.57
C ARG A 344 17.46 -19.28 28.23
N PRO A 345 16.48 -19.75 29.00
CA PRO A 345 15.53 -20.73 28.55
C PRO A 345 14.80 -20.18 27.31
N LEU A 346 14.61 -21.00 26.29
CA LEU A 346 13.85 -20.67 25.07
C LEU A 346 12.45 -20.13 25.41
N GLU A 347 11.90 -20.61 26.52
CA GLU A 347 10.64 -20.24 27.12
C GLU A 347 10.53 -18.74 27.39
N MET A 348 11.59 -18.07 27.85
CA MET A 348 11.55 -16.62 28.13
C MET A 348 11.43 -15.82 26.83
N LEU A 349 12.11 -16.23 25.75
CA LEU A 349 12.00 -15.56 24.45
C LEU A 349 10.62 -15.76 23.84
N ILE A 350 10.04 -16.95 24.01
CA ILE A 350 8.66 -17.25 23.60
C ILE A 350 7.69 -16.34 24.35
N SER A 351 7.75 -16.31 25.69
CA SER A 351 6.87 -15.49 26.51
C SER A 351 7.02 -13.99 26.23
N PHE A 352 8.22 -13.51 25.94
CA PHE A 352 8.45 -12.12 25.53
C PHE A 352 7.81 -11.80 24.18
N THR A 353 7.97 -12.70 23.21
CA THR A 353 7.35 -12.54 21.89
C THR A 353 5.83 -12.51 22.01
N GLU A 354 5.26 -13.47 22.76
CA GLU A 354 3.83 -13.51 23.07
C GLU A 354 3.34 -12.24 23.78
N ALA A 355 4.13 -11.69 24.70
CA ALA A 355 3.79 -10.46 25.41
C ALA A 355 3.71 -9.24 24.48
N ILE A 356 4.67 -9.07 23.56
CA ILE A 356 4.63 -7.98 22.58
C ILE A 356 3.46 -8.17 21.62
N GLU A 357 3.25 -9.38 21.12
CA GLU A 357 2.18 -9.69 20.15
C GLU A 357 0.78 -9.55 20.76
N SER A 358 0.67 -9.64 22.10
CA SER A 358 -0.61 -9.48 22.81
C SER A 358 -1.19 -8.06 22.75
N ILE A 359 -0.43 -7.05 22.31
CA ILE A 359 -0.86 -5.65 22.24
C ILE A 359 -0.49 -4.99 20.91
N PRO A 360 -1.26 -3.98 20.47
CA PRO A 360 -0.87 -3.15 19.33
C PRO A 360 0.50 -2.51 19.55
N TYR A 361 1.33 -2.49 18.50
CA TYR A 361 2.69 -1.95 18.57
C TYR A 361 2.77 -0.49 19.11
N PRO A 362 1.89 0.46 18.73
CA PRO A 362 1.88 1.80 19.34
C PRO A 362 1.65 1.77 20.86
N GLN A 363 0.77 0.88 21.34
CA GLN A 363 0.50 0.72 22.76
C GLN A 363 1.72 0.14 23.49
N PHE A 364 2.43 -0.81 22.89
CA PHE A 364 3.69 -1.31 23.44
C PHE A 364 4.70 -0.18 23.66
N ILE A 365 4.88 0.70 22.67
CA ILE A 365 5.78 1.85 22.79
C ILE A 365 5.30 2.83 23.85
N GLU A 366 3.99 3.05 23.93
CA GLU A 366 3.38 3.88 24.96
C GLU A 366 3.67 3.36 26.37
N GLU A 367 3.47 2.06 26.61
CA GLU A 367 3.75 1.41 27.90
C GLU A 367 5.24 1.52 28.27
N ILE A 368 6.16 1.40 27.29
CA ILE A 368 7.60 1.62 27.52
C ILE A 368 7.89 3.05 27.97
N PHE A 369 7.21 4.05 27.40
CA PHE A 369 7.34 5.43 27.87
C PHE A 369 6.86 5.57 29.32
N ASP A 370 5.82 4.87 29.72
CA ASP A 370 5.26 4.98 31.07
C ASP A 370 6.20 4.37 32.14
N VAL A 371 6.96 3.34 31.80
CA VAL A 371 7.94 2.69 32.70
C VAL A 371 9.39 3.16 32.52
N ARG A 372 9.59 4.29 31.82
CA ARG A 372 10.93 4.78 31.47
C ARG A 372 11.75 5.13 32.71
N SER A 373 13.02 4.74 32.70
CA SER A 373 14.01 5.04 33.74
C SER A 373 14.29 6.54 33.87
N GLU A 374 14.84 6.96 35.02
CA GLU A 374 15.10 8.37 35.35
C GLU A 374 15.92 9.11 34.27
N GLY A 375 16.82 8.42 33.55
CA GLY A 375 17.59 9.01 32.45
C GLY A 375 16.76 9.45 31.23
N TYR A 376 15.51 9.01 31.11
CA TYR A 376 14.57 9.36 30.04
C TYR A 376 13.34 10.10 30.57
N LYS A 377 13.31 10.51 31.85
CA LYS A 377 12.11 11.08 32.49
C LYS A 377 11.59 12.33 31.79
N ASP A 378 12.49 13.16 31.29
CA ASP A 378 12.16 14.39 30.56
C ASP A 378 11.71 14.15 29.11
N TRP A 379 11.79 12.90 28.61
CA TRP A 379 11.33 12.51 27.27
C TRP A 379 9.80 12.47 27.23
N LYS A 380 9.23 13.13 26.22
CA LYS A 380 7.78 13.23 26.03
C LYS A 380 7.35 12.37 24.85
N LYS A 381 6.10 11.88 24.88
CA LYS A 381 5.53 11.04 23.81
C LYS A 381 5.41 11.81 22.49
N GLU A 382 5.29 13.13 22.58
CA GLU A 382 5.18 14.07 21.46
C GLU A 382 6.53 14.48 20.86
N ASP A 383 7.66 14.15 21.51
CA ASP A 383 8.99 14.45 20.98
C ASP A 383 9.23 13.67 19.68
N TRP A 384 9.93 14.29 18.74
CA TRP A 384 10.43 13.60 17.55
C TRP A 384 11.79 12.98 17.87
N LEU A 385 11.85 11.66 17.90
CA LEU A 385 13.04 10.91 18.30
C LEU A 385 13.59 10.12 17.13
N CYS A 386 14.89 10.20 16.85
CA CYS A 386 15.48 9.37 15.80
C CYS A 386 15.50 7.89 16.18
N THR A 387 15.62 6.98 15.20
CA THR A 387 15.70 5.53 15.43
C THR A 387 16.78 5.16 16.45
N HIS A 388 17.90 5.88 16.48
CA HIS A 388 18.95 5.63 17.47
C HIS A 388 18.50 5.98 18.90
N CYS A 389 17.92 7.17 19.10
CA CYS A 389 17.37 7.59 20.39
C CYS A 389 16.26 6.63 20.86
N MET A 390 15.33 6.26 19.97
CA MET A 390 14.29 5.27 20.27
C MET A 390 14.87 3.91 20.64
N THR A 391 15.83 3.41 19.87
CA THR A 391 16.53 2.15 20.16
C THR A 391 17.19 2.18 21.53
N LYS A 392 17.86 3.28 21.88
CA LYS A 392 18.52 3.45 23.18
C LYS A 392 17.49 3.43 24.32
N MET A 393 16.40 4.18 24.18
CA MET A 393 15.32 4.20 25.17
C MET A 393 14.68 2.81 25.33
N LEU A 394 14.36 2.12 24.22
CA LEU A 394 13.80 0.78 24.27
C LEU A 394 14.76 -0.18 24.97
N SER A 395 16.05 -0.16 24.63
CA SER A 395 17.05 -1.02 25.27
C SER A 395 17.21 -0.80 26.77
N GLY A 396 17.03 0.43 27.25
CA GLY A 396 17.14 0.74 28.67
C GLY A 396 15.91 0.35 29.51
N ASN A 397 14.74 0.12 28.88
CA ASN A 397 13.47 0.02 29.62
C ASN A 397 12.65 -1.25 29.31
N ILE A 398 13.00 -1.99 28.26
CA ILE A 398 12.23 -3.15 27.81
C ILE A 398 12.20 -4.31 28.80
N GLN A 399 13.28 -4.49 29.58
CA GLN A 399 13.34 -5.50 30.64
C GLN A 399 12.36 -5.15 31.76
N THR A 400 12.37 -3.91 32.23
CA THR A 400 11.44 -3.41 33.26
C THR A 400 9.99 -3.57 32.82
N TRP A 401 9.65 -3.16 31.59
CA TRP A 401 8.32 -3.38 31.02
C TRP A 401 7.90 -4.85 31.03
N PHE A 402 8.80 -5.75 30.60
CA PHE A 402 8.50 -7.17 30.54
C PHE A 402 8.30 -7.77 31.94
N ASP A 403 9.13 -7.40 32.92
CA ASP A 403 9.04 -7.86 34.30
C ASP A 403 7.74 -7.37 34.98
N GLU A 404 7.37 -6.10 34.78
CA GLU A 404 6.10 -5.54 35.28
C GLU A 404 4.88 -6.23 34.66
N ARG A 405 4.93 -6.54 33.36
CA ARG A 405 3.84 -7.26 32.68
C ARG A 405 3.74 -8.72 33.14
N ALA A 406 4.87 -9.38 33.36
CA ALA A 406 4.92 -10.76 33.87
C ALA A 406 4.37 -10.87 35.30
N THR A 407 4.66 -9.88 36.16
CA THR A 407 4.14 -9.82 37.54
C THR A 407 2.67 -9.38 37.59
N GLY A 408 2.28 -8.41 36.77
CA GLY A 408 0.91 -7.89 36.67
C GLY A 408 -0.10 -8.86 36.05
N ALA A 409 0.32 -9.69 35.08
CA ALA A 409 -0.52 -10.75 34.52
C ALA A 409 -0.89 -11.83 35.56
N GLY A 410 -0.10 -11.96 36.63
CA GLY A 410 -0.42 -12.81 37.78
C GLY A 410 -1.54 -12.26 38.67
N ALA A 411 -1.79 -10.95 38.65
CA ALA A 411 -2.78 -10.30 39.52
C ALA A 411 -4.18 -10.17 38.87
N SER A 412 -4.30 -10.27 37.54
CA SER A 412 -5.58 -10.13 36.82
C SER A 412 -6.16 -11.45 36.26
N ARG A 413 -5.48 -12.59 36.43
CA ARG A 413 -6.07 -13.91 36.18
C ARG A 413 -7.00 -14.29 37.33
N ASP A 414 -8.19 -13.71 37.32
CA ASP A 414 -9.32 -14.26 38.07
C ASP A 414 -9.70 -15.62 37.44
N PRO A 415 -9.62 -16.76 38.15
CA PRO A 415 -9.86 -18.10 37.58
C PRO A 415 -11.32 -18.36 37.15
N SER A 416 -12.18 -17.34 37.16
CA SER A 416 -13.64 -17.47 37.07
C SER A 416 -14.21 -17.39 35.65
N MET A 417 -13.40 -17.16 34.61
CA MET A 417 -13.86 -17.17 33.21
C MET A 417 -13.33 -18.36 32.41
N SER A 418 -13.64 -19.57 32.87
CA SER A 418 -13.64 -20.76 32.02
C SER A 418 -14.96 -20.83 31.24
N HIS A 419 -14.86 -20.52 29.95
CA HIS A 419 -15.75 -20.90 28.83
C HIS A 419 -17.17 -21.38 29.17
N VAL A 420 -18.13 -20.46 29.18
CA VAL A 420 -19.50 -20.77 28.70
C VAL A 420 -19.46 -20.68 27.18
N VAL A 421 -19.39 -21.83 26.51
CA VAL A 421 -19.65 -21.95 25.08
C VAL A 421 -21.16 -21.77 24.88
N PRO A 422 -21.64 -20.78 24.10
CA PRO A 422 -23.05 -20.72 23.75
C PRO A 422 -23.32 -21.76 22.67
N SER A 423 -24.13 -22.76 23.00
CA SER A 423 -24.79 -23.62 22.02
C SER A 423 -25.84 -22.79 21.28
N GLY A 424 -25.60 -22.49 20.01
CA GLY A 424 -26.53 -21.85 19.09
C GLY A 424 -26.30 -22.36 17.68
#